data_AF-A0A3S4ZZ93-F1
#
_entry.id   AF-A0A3S4ZZ93-F1
#
_cell.length_a   1.000
_cell.length_b   1.000
_cell.length_c   1.000
_cell.angle_alpha   90.00
_cell.angle_beta   90.00
_cell.angle_gamma   90.00
#
_symmetry.space_group_name_H-M   'P 1'
#
loop_
_entity.id
_entity.type
_entity.pdbx_description
1 polymer ?
#
loop_
_entity_poly.entity_id
_entity_poly.type
_entity_poly.pdbx_seq_one_letter_code
_entity_poly.pdbx_strand_id
1 'polypeptide(L)'
;MVKYLLKLIGHVGTSEIFLHQSEDDYNPNEVVKPHEPDFLGQQRERYELDRHLSPRIMAYSAHDTDVAPLLAALGVYPGGTPSYASVVLIELLGPISPGNITNYRLRVLFKNGPSDHTGTMLQFPACKDILPSLGCRLDLVIQSIKPFILNPKVKLL
;
A
#
# COMPACT_ATOMS: atom_id res chain seq x y z
N MET A 1 -1.46 14.42 -4.47
CA MET A 1 -1.67 12.99 -4.79
C MET A 1 -0.39 12.21 -5.10
N VAL A 2 0.45 12.58 -6.08
CA VAL A 2 1.64 11.77 -6.46
C VAL A 2 2.69 11.64 -5.32
N LYS A 3 2.77 12.63 -4.42
CA LYS A 3 3.58 12.55 -3.18
C LYS A 3 3.20 11.36 -2.28
N TYR A 4 1.94 10.89 -2.32
CA TYR A 4 1.47 9.77 -1.49
C TYR A 4 1.75 8.41 -2.13
N LEU A 5 1.67 8.29 -3.46
CA LEU A 5 2.07 7.06 -4.17
C LEU A 5 3.58 6.79 -3.98
N LEU A 6 4.40 7.84 -4.04
CA LEU A 6 5.82 7.77 -3.69
C LEU A 6 6.06 7.48 -2.20
N LYS A 7 5.15 7.85 -1.29
CA LYS A 7 5.26 7.50 0.13
C LYS A 7 4.90 6.03 0.39
N LEU A 8 3.96 5.46 -0.39
CA LEU A 8 3.64 4.03 -0.38
C LEU A 8 4.76 3.16 -0.99
N ILE A 9 5.49 3.68 -1.99
CA ILE A 9 6.58 2.97 -2.67
C ILE A 9 7.97 3.28 -2.05
N GLY A 10 8.12 4.42 -1.38
CA GLY A 10 9.38 4.96 -0.87
C GLY A 10 9.55 4.94 0.66
N HIS A 11 8.61 4.38 1.43
CA HIS A 11 8.80 4.08 2.85
C HIS A 11 9.03 2.58 3.06
N VAL A 12 10.18 2.11 2.57
CA VAL A 12 10.88 1.01 3.22
C VAL A 12 11.66 1.64 4.38
N GLY A 13 10.97 1.90 5.49
CA GLY A 13 11.57 2.50 6.70
C GLY A 13 11.27 3.98 6.89
N THR A 14 10.21 4.26 7.66
CA THR A 14 10.03 5.33 8.68
C THR A 14 8.54 5.62 8.79
N SER A 15 7.85 4.97 9.71
CA SER A 15 6.41 5.17 9.92
C SER A 15 6.15 6.46 10.71
N GLU A 16 5.35 7.37 10.17
CA GLU A 16 4.51 8.26 10.97
C GLU A 16 3.09 8.24 10.40
N ILE A 17 2.19 7.58 11.12
CA ILE A 17 0.74 7.68 10.96
C ILE A 17 0.15 7.90 12.35
N PHE A 18 -0.51 9.03 12.52
CA PHE A 18 -1.43 9.32 13.61
C PHE A 18 -2.82 8.83 13.21
N LEU A 19 -3.40 7.87 13.94
CA LEU A 19 -4.84 7.76 14.19
C LEU A 19 -5.10 7.02 15.52
N HIS A 20 -6.21 7.40 16.15
CA HIS A 20 -6.56 7.37 17.56
C HIS A 20 -7.02 5.98 18.10
N GLN A 21 -6.76 5.80 19.40
CA GLN A 21 -6.96 4.69 20.36
C GLN A 21 -8.03 3.60 20.12
N SER A 22 -7.67 2.36 20.50
CA SER A 22 -8.51 1.48 21.33
C SER A 22 -7.68 0.97 22.51
N GLU A 23 -8.21 1.09 23.73
CA GLU A 23 -7.61 0.61 24.99
C GLU A 23 -7.88 -0.90 25.14
N ASP A 24 -6.85 -1.70 25.41
CA ASP A 24 -6.99 -3.10 25.80
C ASP A 24 -6.26 -3.36 27.14
N ASP A 25 -6.88 -4.23 27.95
CA ASP A 25 -6.61 -4.58 29.36
C ASP A 25 -5.14 -4.83 29.75
N TYR A 26 -4.63 -4.05 30.71
CA TYR A 26 -3.33 -4.26 31.36
C TYR A 26 -3.49 -5.05 32.67
N ASN A 27 -2.82 -6.20 32.79
CA ASN A 27 -2.73 -7.00 34.02
C ASN A 27 -1.44 -6.67 34.81
N PRO A 28 -1.53 -6.07 36.01
CA PRO A 28 -0.38 -5.51 36.73
C PRO A 28 0.55 -6.53 37.43
N ASN A 29 0.31 -7.84 37.31
CA ASN A 29 0.97 -8.85 38.17
C ASN A 29 1.96 -9.80 37.46
N GLU A 30 2.29 -9.58 36.18
CA GLU A 30 3.30 -10.40 35.50
C GLU A 30 4.73 -9.88 35.76
N VAL A 31 5.38 -10.46 36.77
CA VAL A 31 6.79 -10.17 37.08
C VAL A 31 7.70 -11.04 36.19
N VAL A 32 8.12 -10.49 35.05
CA VAL A 32 9.14 -11.10 34.19
C VAL A 32 10.53 -10.76 34.75
N LYS A 33 11.32 -11.78 35.13
CA LYS A 33 12.70 -11.61 35.60
C LYS A 33 13.61 -11.12 34.46
N PRO A 34 14.56 -10.19 34.71
CA PRO A 34 15.44 -9.69 33.67
C PRO A 34 16.50 -10.73 33.31
N HIS A 35 16.40 -11.30 32.11
CA HIS A 35 17.53 -11.86 31.38
C HIS A 35 18.22 -10.71 30.66
N GLU A 36 19.52 -10.52 30.86
CA GLU A 36 20.33 -9.54 30.13
C GLU A 36 20.34 -9.92 28.64
N PRO A 37 19.65 -9.17 27.76
CA PRO A 37 19.43 -9.62 26.39
C PRO A 37 20.55 -9.13 25.48
N ASP A 38 21.02 -10.00 24.59
CA ASP A 38 21.84 -9.65 23.45
C ASP A 38 21.16 -8.52 22.66
N PHE A 39 21.84 -7.37 22.57
CA PHE A 39 21.32 -6.15 21.94
C PHE A 39 20.87 -6.40 20.50
N LEU A 40 21.56 -7.28 19.76
CA LEU A 40 21.21 -7.62 18.39
C LEU A 40 19.99 -8.54 18.32
N GLY A 41 19.84 -9.46 19.27
CA GLY A 41 18.63 -10.27 19.44
C GLY A 41 17.40 -9.41 19.73
N GLN A 42 17.55 -8.45 20.65
CA GLN A 42 16.48 -7.54 21.06
C GLN A 42 16.06 -6.58 19.93
N GLN A 43 16.99 -6.16 19.07
CA GLN A 43 16.66 -5.39 17.86
C GLN A 43 15.95 -6.23 16.79
N ARG A 44 16.34 -7.50 16.61
CA ARG A 44 15.66 -8.40 15.67
C ARG A 44 14.24 -8.68 16.14
N GLU A 45 14.04 -9.01 17.41
CA GLU A 45 12.71 -9.22 17.98
C GLU A 45 11.83 -7.98 17.88
N ARG A 46 12.36 -6.78 18.17
CA ARG A 46 11.62 -5.51 17.92
C ARG A 46 11.25 -5.34 16.46
N TYR A 47 12.16 -5.63 15.53
CA TYR A 47 11.89 -5.51 14.10
C TYR A 47 10.84 -6.53 13.61
N GLU A 48 10.81 -7.73 14.20
CA GLU A 48 9.80 -8.75 13.90
C GLU A 48 8.44 -8.42 14.54
N LEU A 49 8.45 -7.82 15.72
CA LEU A 49 7.28 -7.38 16.46
C LEU A 49 6.65 -6.14 15.78
N ASP A 50 7.44 -5.14 15.39
CA ASP A 50 6.97 -3.98 14.61
C ASP A 50 6.39 -4.40 13.25
N ARG A 51 6.93 -5.46 12.63
CA ARG A 51 6.37 -6.06 11.40
C ARG A 51 5.02 -6.74 11.63
N HIS A 52 4.75 -7.23 12.85
CA HIS A 52 3.45 -7.76 13.25
C HIS A 52 2.45 -6.67 13.66
N LEU A 53 2.94 -5.55 14.20
CA LEU A 53 2.13 -4.45 14.74
C LEU A 53 1.85 -3.33 13.72
N SER A 54 2.58 -3.28 12.59
CA SER A 54 2.33 -2.30 11.53
C SER A 54 1.00 -2.56 10.81
N PRO A 55 0.15 -1.54 10.60
CA PRO A 55 -1.13 -1.73 9.93
C PRO A 55 -0.92 -2.25 8.51
N ARG A 56 -1.40 -3.46 8.24
CA ARG A 56 -1.33 -4.11 6.92
C ARG A 56 -2.36 -3.55 5.93
N ILE A 57 -3.18 -2.59 6.36
CA ILE A 57 -4.25 -1.96 5.59
C ILE A 57 -4.25 -0.47 5.91
N MET A 58 -4.32 0.35 4.87
CA MET A 58 -4.49 1.81 4.96
C MET A 58 -5.75 2.19 4.18
N ALA A 59 -6.54 3.10 4.73
CA ALA A 59 -7.74 3.62 4.07
C ALA A 59 -7.67 5.15 3.95
N TYR A 60 -8.05 5.65 2.78
CA TYR A 60 -8.10 7.07 2.48
C TYR A 60 -9.48 7.39 1.89
N SER A 61 -10.11 8.44 2.39
CA SER A 61 -11.30 9.02 1.77
C SER A 61 -10.86 10.10 0.78
N ALA A 62 -11.45 10.12 -0.41
CA ALA A 62 -11.09 11.02 -1.49
C ALA A 62 -12.32 11.30 -2.39
N HIS A 63 -12.16 12.23 -3.32
CA HIS A 63 -13.19 12.57 -4.31
C HIS A 63 -12.98 11.79 -5.61
N ASP A 64 -14.01 11.77 -6.45
CA ASP A 64 -13.95 11.28 -7.84
C ASP A 64 -12.82 11.93 -8.64
N THR A 65 -12.59 13.23 -8.42
CA THR A 65 -11.47 14.02 -8.96
C THR A 65 -10.09 13.62 -8.44
N ASP A 66 -10.02 12.78 -7.41
CA ASP A 66 -8.78 12.15 -6.95
C ASP A 66 -8.65 10.71 -7.49
N VAL A 67 -9.74 9.95 -7.43
CA VAL A 67 -9.79 8.53 -7.84
C VAL A 67 -9.49 8.35 -9.32
N ALA A 68 -10.13 9.15 -10.19
CA ALA A 68 -9.92 9.01 -11.63
C ALA A 68 -8.46 9.29 -12.04
N PRO A 69 -7.82 10.41 -11.61
CA PRO A 69 -6.40 10.63 -11.87
C PRO A 69 -5.47 9.58 -11.26
N LEU A 70 -5.79 9.03 -10.08
CA LEU A 70 -4.99 7.95 -9.48
C LEU A 70 -4.98 6.71 -10.38
N LEU A 71 -6.15 6.25 -10.82
CA LEU A 71 -6.25 5.09 -11.72
C LEU A 71 -5.62 5.39 -13.09
N ALA A 72 -5.72 6.63 -13.57
CA ALA A 72 -5.12 7.04 -14.85
C ALA A 72 -3.59 7.07 -14.77
N ALA A 73 -3.02 7.56 -13.66
CA ALA A 73 -1.58 7.56 -13.42
C ALA A 73 -1.00 6.14 -13.34
N LEU A 74 -1.79 5.17 -12.87
CA LEU A 74 -1.45 3.74 -12.88
C LEU A 74 -1.68 3.08 -14.26
N GLY A 75 -2.27 3.80 -15.22
CA GLY A 75 -2.58 3.29 -16.56
C GLY A 75 -3.76 2.32 -16.61
N VAL A 76 -4.59 2.28 -15.56
CA VAL A 76 -5.67 1.28 -15.40
C VAL A 76 -7.08 1.88 -15.37
N TYR A 77 -7.22 3.18 -15.64
CA TYR A 77 -8.51 3.87 -15.57
C TYR A 77 -9.51 3.32 -16.61
N PRO A 78 -10.67 2.80 -16.17
CA PRO A 78 -11.66 2.23 -17.09
C PRO A 78 -12.47 3.29 -17.86
N GLY A 79 -12.28 4.57 -17.57
CA GLY A 79 -13.07 5.67 -18.13
C GLY A 79 -14.36 5.96 -17.35
N GLY A 80 -14.99 7.10 -17.64
CA GLY A 80 -16.20 7.57 -16.97
C GLY A 80 -15.98 8.08 -15.54
N THR A 81 -16.84 8.97 -15.05
CA THR A 81 -16.71 9.51 -13.69
C THR A 81 -16.93 8.42 -12.63
N PRO A 82 -16.01 8.24 -11.66
CA PRO A 82 -16.24 7.34 -10.54
C PRO A 82 -17.54 7.70 -9.81
N SER A 83 -18.38 6.71 -9.59
CA SER A 83 -19.65 6.88 -8.87
C SER A 83 -19.40 7.25 -7.40
N TYR A 84 -20.42 7.86 -6.79
CA TYR A 84 -20.47 8.06 -5.34
C TYR A 84 -20.17 6.75 -4.59
N ALA A 85 -19.37 6.84 -3.53
CA ALA A 85 -18.92 5.70 -2.72
C ALA A 85 -18.20 4.60 -3.53
N SER A 86 -17.46 4.98 -4.57
CA SER A 86 -16.51 4.09 -5.23
C SER A 86 -15.30 3.79 -4.33
N VAL A 87 -14.69 2.63 -4.56
CA VAL A 87 -13.55 2.15 -3.78
C VAL A 87 -12.47 1.65 -4.72
N VAL A 88 -11.23 2.08 -4.48
CA VAL A 88 -10.03 1.52 -5.09
C VAL A 88 -9.29 0.74 -4.02
N LEU A 89 -9.16 -0.57 -4.21
CA LEU A 89 -8.33 -1.42 -3.38
C LEU A 89 -7.03 -1.72 -4.14
N ILE A 90 -5.90 -1.31 -3.56
CA ILE A 90 -4.56 -1.58 -4.09
C ILE A 90 -3.88 -2.57 -3.16
N GLU A 91 -3.55 -3.75 -3.68
CA GLU A 91 -2.93 -4.82 -2.90
C GLU A 91 -1.51 -5.09 -3.40
N LEU A 92 -0.56 -5.10 -2.46
CA LEU A 92 0.80 -5.54 -2.68
C LEU A 92 0.94 -6.99 -2.19
N LEU A 93 1.05 -7.91 -3.13
CA LEU A 93 1.20 -9.34 -2.89
C LEU A 93 2.69 -9.70 -2.92
N GLY A 94 3.19 -10.41 -1.92
CA GLY A 94 4.58 -10.83 -1.90
C GLY A 94 5.04 -11.34 -0.53
N PRO A 95 6.34 -11.62 -0.38
CA PRO A 95 6.89 -12.12 0.86
C PRO A 95 6.81 -11.07 1.98
N ILE A 96 6.61 -11.56 3.21
CA ILE A 96 6.52 -10.75 4.44
C ILE A 96 7.87 -10.13 4.83
N SER A 97 8.99 -10.72 4.39
CA SER A 97 10.36 -10.24 4.62
C SER A 97 10.82 -9.35 3.45
N PRO A 98 11.67 -8.33 3.66
CA PRO A 98 12.22 -7.54 2.56
C PRO A 98 12.83 -8.46 1.50
N GLY A 99 12.16 -8.51 0.36
CA GLY A 99 12.56 -9.27 -0.81
C GLY A 99 12.93 -8.36 -1.96
N ASN A 100 13.43 -8.95 -3.04
CA ASN A 100 13.61 -8.22 -4.28
C ASN A 100 12.24 -7.71 -4.78
N ILE A 101 12.18 -6.48 -5.30
CA ILE A 101 10.99 -5.87 -5.87
C ILE A 101 10.29 -6.74 -6.93
N THR A 102 11.07 -7.59 -7.61
CA THR A 102 10.58 -8.57 -8.58
C THR A 102 9.70 -9.68 -7.99
N ASN A 103 9.79 -9.90 -6.67
CA ASN A 103 9.01 -10.90 -5.93
C ASN A 103 7.66 -10.36 -5.49
N TYR A 104 7.41 -9.06 -5.70
CA TYR A 104 6.15 -8.43 -5.35
C TYR A 104 5.28 -8.23 -6.60
N ARG A 105 3.98 -8.31 -6.39
CA ARG A 105 2.97 -8.03 -7.41
C ARG A 105 1.96 -7.03 -6.88
N LEU A 106 1.54 -6.12 -7.75
CA LEU A 106 0.50 -5.14 -7.49
C LEU A 106 -0.77 -5.57 -8.23
N ARG A 107 -1.91 -5.57 -7.55
CA ARG A 107 -3.23 -5.67 -8.20
C ARG A 107 -4.13 -4.55 -7.71
N VAL A 108 -5.08 -4.19 -8.56
CA VAL A 108 -6.05 -3.11 -8.28
C VAL A 108 -7.44 -3.64 -8.53
N LEU A 109 -8.29 -3.53 -7.52
CA LEU A 109 -9.73 -3.75 -7.65
C LEU A 109 -10.44 -2.40 -7.56
N PHE A 110 -11.34 -2.15 -8.50
CA PHE A 110 -12.17 -0.96 -8.50
C PHE A 110 -13.64 -1.34 -8.38
N LYS A 111 -14.29 -0.84 -7.34
CA LYS A 111 -15.72 -0.95 -7.12
C LYS A 111 -16.37 0.38 -7.41
N ASN A 112 -17.28 0.44 -8.39
CA ASN A 112 -17.83 1.69 -8.89
C ASN A 112 -19.18 2.06 -8.26
N GLY A 113 -19.18 2.28 -6.94
CA GLY A 113 -20.33 2.75 -6.18
C GLY A 113 -21.08 1.65 -5.43
N PRO A 114 -22.20 1.98 -4.74
CA PRO A 114 -22.83 1.09 -3.78
C PRO A 114 -23.50 -0.15 -4.41
N SER A 115 -23.99 -0.02 -5.64
CA SER A 115 -24.63 -1.11 -6.39
C SER A 115 -23.65 -2.11 -7.01
N ASP A 116 -22.36 -1.76 -7.05
CA ASP A 116 -21.32 -2.68 -7.48
C ASP A 116 -20.87 -3.52 -6.28
N HIS A 117 -21.36 -4.74 -6.17
CA HIS A 117 -21.09 -5.60 -5.01
C HIS A 117 -19.76 -6.35 -5.11
N THR A 118 -19.19 -6.51 -6.32
CA THR A 118 -18.01 -7.35 -6.54
C THR A 118 -16.77 -6.54 -6.89
N GLY A 119 -16.94 -5.39 -7.54
CA GLY A 119 -15.85 -4.68 -8.17
C GLY A 119 -15.28 -5.41 -9.37
N THR A 120 -14.31 -4.77 -10.02
CA THR A 120 -13.59 -5.28 -11.17
C THR A 120 -12.09 -5.21 -10.92
N MET A 121 -11.38 -6.31 -11.16
CA MET A 121 -9.91 -6.30 -11.18
C MET A 121 -9.41 -5.61 -12.43
N LEU A 122 -8.60 -4.56 -12.28
CA LEU A 122 -8.13 -3.74 -13.38
C LEU A 122 -6.82 -4.30 -13.96
N GLN A 123 -6.76 -4.35 -15.29
CA GLN A 123 -5.61 -4.86 -16.04
C GLN A 123 -4.52 -3.79 -16.18
N PHE A 124 -3.33 -4.06 -15.67
CA PHE A 124 -2.16 -3.22 -15.96
C PHE A 124 -1.71 -3.38 -17.42
N PRO A 125 -1.46 -2.28 -18.16
CA PRO A 125 -0.92 -2.35 -19.52
C PRO A 125 0.46 -3.02 -19.62
N ALA A 126 1.25 -2.97 -18.54
CA ALA A 126 2.55 -3.62 -18.46
C ALA A 126 2.48 -5.16 -18.34
N CYS A 127 1.29 -5.72 -18.08
CA CYS A 127 1.09 -7.15 -17.82
C CYS A 127 -0.13 -7.73 -18.57
N LYS A 128 -0.34 -7.35 -19.84
CA LYS A 128 -1.53 -7.72 -20.64
C LYS A 128 -1.83 -9.22 -20.71
N ASP A 129 -0.78 -10.06 -20.69
CA ASP A 129 -0.92 -11.50 -20.83
C ASP A 129 -1.10 -12.22 -19.48
N ILE A 130 -1.21 -11.47 -18.38
CA ILE A 130 -1.41 -11.98 -17.03
C ILE A 130 -2.79 -11.58 -16.55
N LEU A 131 -3.53 -12.56 -16.00
CA LEU A 131 -4.85 -12.31 -15.41
C LEU A 131 -4.77 -11.21 -14.33
N PRO A 132 -5.69 -10.22 -14.33
CA PRO A 132 -5.70 -9.14 -13.34
C PRO A 132 -5.69 -9.61 -11.89
N SER A 133 -6.37 -10.72 -11.60
CA SER A 133 -6.46 -11.32 -10.26
C SER A 133 -5.12 -11.80 -9.70
N LEU A 134 -4.17 -12.15 -10.58
CA LEU A 134 -2.81 -12.57 -10.22
C LEU A 134 -1.85 -11.37 -10.00
N GLY A 135 -2.28 -10.16 -10.36
CA GLY A 135 -1.48 -8.94 -10.28
C GLY A 135 -0.32 -8.86 -11.28
N CYS A 136 0.26 -7.66 -11.37
CA CYS A 136 1.40 -7.33 -12.21
C CYS A 136 2.66 -7.19 -11.34
N ARG A 137 3.83 -7.63 -11.82
CA ARG A 137 5.06 -7.46 -11.05
C ARG A 137 5.34 -5.99 -10.76
N LEU A 138 5.74 -5.69 -9.53
CA LEU A 138 5.89 -4.31 -9.06
C LEU A 138 6.96 -3.53 -9.84
N ASP A 139 8.05 -4.17 -10.24
CA ASP A 139 9.11 -3.54 -11.04
C ASP A 139 8.62 -3.08 -12.42
N LEU A 140 7.79 -3.88 -13.08
CA LEU A 140 7.18 -3.54 -14.37
C LEU A 140 6.19 -2.37 -14.23
N VAL A 141 5.37 -2.37 -13.16
CA VAL A 141 4.46 -1.27 -12.87
C VAL A 141 5.24 0.02 -12.64
N ILE A 142 6.26 0.02 -11.79
CA ILE A 142 7.09 1.20 -11.51
C ILE A 142 7.77 1.70 -12.79
N GLN A 143 8.30 0.80 -13.61
CA GLN A 143 8.89 1.16 -14.89
C GLN A 143 7.86 1.85 -15.80
N SER A 144 6.63 1.36 -15.84
CA SER A 144 5.57 1.94 -16.68
C SER A 144 5.12 3.32 -16.22
N ILE A 145 5.09 3.59 -14.91
CA ILE A 145 4.67 4.88 -14.36
C ILE A 145 5.83 5.87 -14.17
N LYS A 146 7.07 5.44 -14.41
CA LYS A 146 8.29 6.25 -14.21
C LYS A 146 8.20 7.68 -14.77
N PRO A 147 7.62 7.93 -15.96
CA PRO A 147 7.47 9.30 -16.48
C PRO A 147 6.57 10.21 -15.64
N PHE A 148 5.64 9.63 -14.87
CA PHE A 148 4.67 10.35 -14.04
C PHE A 148 5.10 10.49 -12.59
N ILE A 149 6.23 9.89 -12.21
CA ILE A 149 6.79 10.01 -10.86
C ILE A 149 7.34 11.43 -10.71
N LEU A 150 6.59 12.29 -10.02
CA LEU A 150 7.02 13.65 -9.72
C LEU A 150 8.25 13.61 -8.82
N ASN A 151 9.33 14.24 -9.26
CA ASN A 151 10.49 14.47 -8.39
C ASN A 151 10.15 15.61 -7.42
N PRO A 152 10.07 15.35 -6.10
CA PRO A 152 9.69 16.37 -5.13
C PRO A 152 10.69 17.53 -5.05
N LYS A 153 11.89 17.39 -5.62
CA LYS A 153 12.92 18.45 -5.68
C LYS A 153 12.79 19.37 -6.90
N VAL A 154 11.93 19.05 -7.87
CA VAL A 154 11.70 19.90 -9.04
C VAL A 154 10.55 20.84 -8.71
N LYS A 155 10.85 22.14 -8.50
CA LYS A 155 9.83 23.18 -8.50
C LYS A 155 9.30 23.31 -9.93
N LEU A 156 8.05 22.93 -10.13
CA LEU A 156 7.31 23.34 -11.33
C LEU A 156 6.99 24.83 -11.14
N LEU A 157 7.45 25.64 -12.09
CA LEU A 157 7.38 27.09 -12.13
C LEU A 157 5.94 27.60 -12.07
#